data_AF-A0A921KJ79-F1
#
_entry.id   AF-A0A921KJ79-F1
#
_cell.length_a   1.000
_cell.length_b   1.000
_cell.length_c   1.000
_cell.angle_alpha   90.00
_cell.angle_beta   90.00
_cell.angle_gamma   90.00
#
_symmetry.space_group_name_H-M   'P 1'
#
loop_
_entity.id
_entity.type
_entity.pdbx_description
1 polymer ?
#
loop_
_entity_poly.entity_id
_entity_poly.type
_entity_poly.pdbx_seq_one_letter_code
_entity_poly.pdbx_strand_id
1 'polypeptide(L)'
;RNKSDLTVFIIYFLEIYLSGLQELKEKIEDTINVYNYMVKKLRKYVDSKYQSLVELILQVTLFGIEGFTMSQLVKITNYSEQSIRAMIKKINHEDNIIKIDQQHKPYKYSINLDVVSKLKES
;
A
#
# COMPACT_ATOMS: atom_id res chain seq x y z
N ARG A 1 35.85 25.35 -27.33
CA ARG A 1 35.47 26.11 -26.12
C ARG A 1 33.97 25.85 -25.91
N ASN A 2 33.62 24.82 -25.13
CA ASN A 2 32.25 24.36 -24.77
C ASN A 2 32.25 23.54 -23.45
N LYS A 3 33.41 23.40 -22.79
CA LYS A 3 33.56 22.54 -21.60
C LYS A 3 32.97 23.17 -20.34
N SER A 4 33.00 24.50 -20.23
CA SER A 4 32.43 25.23 -19.09
C SER A 4 30.90 25.11 -19.04
N ASP A 5 30.23 25.22 -20.19
CA ASP A 5 28.77 25.04 -20.28
C ASP A 5 28.35 23.60 -19.99
N LEU A 6 29.16 22.63 -20.42
CA LEU A 6 28.91 21.23 -20.11
C LEU A 6 29.06 20.94 -18.60
N THR A 7 30.05 21.51 -17.92
CA THR A 7 30.20 21.35 -16.47
C THR A 7 29.01 21.93 -15.71
N VAL A 8 28.55 23.13 -16.08
CA VAL A 8 27.37 23.77 -15.47
C VAL A 8 26.11 22.95 -15.71
N PHE A 9 25.92 22.46 -16.94
CA PHE A 9 24.80 21.55 -17.27
C PHE A 9 24.82 20.28 -16.41
N ILE A 10 25.98 19.64 -16.27
CA ILE A 10 26.13 18.42 -15.46
C ILE A 10 25.82 18.70 -13.99
N ILE A 11 26.29 19.83 -13.44
CA ILE A 11 26.00 20.22 -12.05
C ILE A 11 24.49 20.36 -11.84
N TYR A 12 23.81 21.15 -12.68
CA TYR A 12 22.35 21.31 -12.55
C TYR A 12 21.59 20.00 -12.73
N PHE A 13 22.02 19.13 -13.64
CA PHE A 13 21.40 17.82 -13.81
C PHE A 13 21.54 16.97 -12.54
N LEU A 14 22.71 16.96 -11.91
CA LEU A 14 22.95 16.23 -10.67
C LEU A 14 22.16 16.82 -9.49
N GLU A 15 22.00 18.14 -9.42
CA GLU A 15 21.19 18.81 -8.39
C GLU A 15 19.70 18.45 -8.52
N ILE A 16 19.16 18.42 -9.75
CA ILE A 16 17.79 17.96 -10.02
C ILE A 16 17.63 16.50 -9.59
N TYR A 17 18.61 15.65 -9.94
CA TYR A 17 18.56 14.23 -9.57
C TYR A 17 18.61 14.03 -8.05
N LEU A 18 19.49 14.77 -7.36
CA LEU A 18 19.60 14.74 -5.90
C LEU A 18 18.29 15.19 -5.24
N SER A 19 17.69 16.28 -5.73
CA SER A 19 16.42 16.79 -5.21
C SER A 19 15.30 15.76 -5.39
N GLY A 20 15.21 15.14 -6.57
CA GLY A 20 14.22 14.09 -6.83
C GLY A 20 14.39 12.86 -5.92
N LEU A 21 15.64 12.48 -5.61
CA LEU A 21 15.92 11.40 -4.66
C LEU A 21 15.55 11.76 -3.22
N GLN A 22 15.77 13.02 -2.81
CA GLN A 22 15.38 13.51 -1.48
C GLN A 22 13.86 13.52 -1.32
N GLU A 23 13.13 14.06 -2.30
CA GLU A 23 11.66 14.03 -2.30
C GLU A 23 11.11 12.59 -2.28
N LEU A 24 11.73 11.67 -3.02
CA LEU A 24 11.34 10.26 -3.00
C LEU A 24 11.55 9.65 -1.62
N LYS A 25 12.68 9.94 -0.98
CA LYS A 25 12.98 9.48 0.38
C LYS A 25 11.93 9.99 1.37
N GLU A 26 11.64 11.28 1.37
CA GLU A 26 10.64 11.89 2.27
C GLU A 26 9.26 11.26 2.08
N LYS A 27 8.82 11.07 0.82
CA LYS A 27 7.55 10.39 0.52
C LYS A 27 7.51 8.95 1.04
N ILE A 28 8.62 8.21 0.94
CA ILE A 28 8.70 6.84 1.49
C ILE A 28 8.58 6.88 3.02
N GLU A 29 9.30 7.79 3.69
CA GLU A 29 9.26 7.95 5.15
C GLU A 29 7.85 8.32 5.63
N ASP A 30 7.18 9.25 4.96
CA ASP A 30 5.79 9.62 5.25
C ASP A 30 4.83 8.44 5.04
N THR A 31 5.01 7.69 3.96
CA THR A 31 4.18 6.51 3.67
C THR A 31 4.38 5.41 4.72
N ILE A 32 5.61 5.23 5.23
CA ILE A 32 5.89 4.32 6.36
C ILE A 32 5.18 4.80 7.63
N ASN A 33 5.15 6.10 7.90
CA ASN A 33 4.42 6.64 9.06
C ASN A 33 2.92 6.36 8.95
N VAL A 34 2.33 6.58 7.77
CA VAL A 34 0.93 6.23 7.48
C VAL A 34 0.69 4.73 7.66
N TYR A 35 1.58 3.89 7.12
CA TYR A 35 1.50 2.43 7.29
C TYR A 35 1.46 2.04 8.77
N ASN A 36 2.42 2.52 9.56
CA ASN A 36 2.51 2.19 10.99
C ASN A 36 1.26 2.64 11.77
N TYR A 37 0.75 3.84 11.47
CA TYR A 37 -0.48 4.34 12.07
C TYR A 37 -1.69 3.44 11.72
N MET A 38 -1.86 3.12 10.43
CA MET A 38 -2.97 2.31 9.95
C MET A 38 -2.91 0.87 10.48
N VAL A 39 -1.72 0.25 10.55
CA VAL A 39 -1.53 -1.07 11.18
C VAL A 39 -1.97 -1.05 12.64
N LYS A 40 -1.52 -0.06 13.42
CA LYS A 40 -1.92 0.09 14.84
C LYS A 40 -3.43 0.19 15.00
N LYS A 41 -4.09 0.92 14.08
CA LYS A 41 -5.54 1.06 14.06
C LYS A 41 -6.24 -0.26 13.71
N LEU A 42 -5.86 -0.90 12.60
CA LEU A 42 -6.43 -2.18 12.13
C LEU A 42 -6.25 -3.32 13.15
N ARG A 43 -5.17 -3.31 13.94
CA ARG A 43 -4.96 -4.25 15.06
C ARG A 43 -6.04 -4.24 16.12
N LYS A 44 -6.76 -3.12 16.30
CA LYS A 44 -7.88 -3.02 17.25
C LYS A 44 -9.20 -3.57 16.68
N TYR A 45 -9.33 -3.63 15.36
CA TYR A 45 -10.60 -3.90 14.67
C TYR A 45 -10.64 -5.25 13.94
N VAL A 46 -9.48 -5.76 13.54
CA VAL A 46 -9.38 -7.02 12.81
C VAL A 46 -8.85 -8.11 13.74
N ASP A 47 -9.50 -9.28 13.72
CA ASP A 47 -9.05 -10.48 14.44
C ASP A 47 -7.58 -10.79 14.13
N SER A 48 -6.81 -11.11 15.17
CA SER A 48 -5.36 -11.36 15.09
C SER A 48 -5.00 -12.40 14.02
N LYS A 49 -5.85 -13.39 13.77
CA LYS A 49 -5.60 -14.43 12.76
C LYS A 49 -5.66 -13.92 11.31
N TYR A 50 -6.25 -12.75 11.08
CA TYR A 50 -6.36 -12.12 9.76
C TYR A 50 -5.37 -10.97 9.55
N GLN A 51 -4.61 -10.58 10.59
CA GLN A 51 -3.72 -9.43 10.55
C GLN A 51 -2.68 -9.52 9.44
N SER A 52 -2.04 -10.67 9.26
CA SER A 52 -1.02 -10.83 8.22
C SER A 52 -1.55 -10.56 6.80
N LEU A 53 -2.80 -10.97 6.52
CA LEU A 53 -3.44 -10.69 5.22
C LEU A 53 -3.77 -9.20 5.07
N VAL A 54 -4.28 -8.58 6.12
CA VAL A 54 -4.62 -7.14 6.11
C VAL A 54 -3.38 -6.27 6.00
N GLU A 55 -2.33 -6.56 6.75
CA GLU A 55 -1.05 -5.86 6.68
C GLU A 55 -0.43 -5.99 5.27
N LEU A 56 -0.48 -7.18 4.66
CA LEU A 56 -0.04 -7.38 3.28
C LEU A 56 -0.83 -6.55 2.27
N ILE A 57 -2.17 -6.54 2.36
CA ILE A 57 -3.02 -5.74 1.47
C ILE A 57 -2.80 -4.24 1.72
N LEU A 58 -2.54 -3.82 2.97
CA LEU A 58 -2.22 -2.43 3.28
C LEU A 58 -0.90 -2.00 2.65
N GLN A 59 0.13 -2.86 2.67
CA GLN A 59 1.41 -2.57 2.02
C GLN A 59 1.21 -2.26 0.53
N VAL A 60 0.49 -3.09 -0.21
CA VAL A 60 0.25 -2.82 -1.64
C VAL A 60 -0.64 -1.60 -1.86
N THR A 61 -1.54 -1.30 -0.91
CA THR A 61 -2.41 -0.13 -0.99
C THR A 61 -1.62 1.17 -0.87
N LEU A 62 -0.56 1.19 -0.07
CA LEU A 62 0.24 2.38 0.20
C LEU A 62 1.47 2.51 -0.72
N PHE A 63 2.13 1.39 -1.04
CA PHE A 63 3.38 1.38 -1.80
C PHE A 63 3.22 0.87 -3.24
N GLY A 64 2.10 0.22 -3.55
CA GLY A 64 1.83 -0.32 -4.88
C GLY A 64 1.15 0.70 -5.80
N ILE A 65 1.29 0.49 -7.11
CA ILE A 65 0.56 1.28 -8.12
C ILE A 65 -0.92 0.89 -8.14
N GLU A 66 -1.21 -0.39 -7.90
CA GLU A 66 -2.55 -0.96 -7.93
C GLU A 66 -2.69 -2.03 -6.84
N GLY A 67 -3.93 -2.32 -6.44
CA GLY A 67 -4.22 -3.39 -5.48
C GLY A 67 -3.82 -4.79 -6.00
N PHE A 68 -3.70 -5.75 -5.08
CA PHE A 68 -3.35 -7.12 -5.44
C PHE A 68 -4.47 -7.81 -6.22
N THR A 69 -4.11 -8.66 -7.17
CA THR A 69 -5.03 -9.65 -7.73
C THR A 69 -5.13 -10.88 -6.83
N MET A 70 -6.19 -11.68 -6.98
CA MET A 70 -6.33 -12.93 -6.22
C MET A 70 -5.16 -13.90 -6.46
N SER A 71 -4.66 -13.98 -7.70
CA SER A 71 -3.50 -14.83 -8.04
C SER A 71 -2.24 -14.41 -7.28
N GLN A 72 -2.01 -13.10 -7.14
CA GLN A 72 -0.88 -12.58 -6.34
C GLN A 72 -1.06 -12.89 -4.85
N LEU A 73 -2.27 -12.72 -4.30
CA LEU A 73 -2.54 -13.06 -2.90
C LEU A 73 -2.31 -14.55 -2.62
N VAL A 74 -2.77 -15.45 -3.50
CA VAL A 74 -2.50 -16.90 -3.40
C VAL A 74 -1.00 -17.18 -3.43
N LYS A 75 -0.27 -16.58 -4.38
CA LYS A 75 1.18 -16.78 -4.54
C LYS A 75 1.98 -16.32 -3.33
N ILE A 76 1.60 -15.21 -2.70
CA ILE A 76 2.35 -14.62 -1.58
C ILE A 76 1.99 -15.30 -0.25
N THR A 77 0.72 -15.63 -0.05
CA THR A 77 0.24 -16.14 1.25
C THR A 77 0.24 -17.66 1.34
N ASN A 78 0.33 -18.37 0.22
CA ASN A 78 0.11 -19.81 0.09
C ASN A 78 -1.29 -20.30 0.53
N TYR A 79 -2.25 -19.40 0.76
CA TYR A 79 -3.64 -19.76 0.96
C TYR A 79 -4.32 -20.06 -0.38
N SER A 80 -5.32 -20.95 -0.37
CA SER A 80 -6.20 -21.12 -1.51
C SER A 80 -7.05 -19.87 -1.75
N GLU A 81 -7.47 -19.66 -2.99
CA GLU A 81 -8.39 -18.57 -3.34
C GLU A 81 -9.67 -18.59 -2.48
N GLN A 82 -10.21 -19.79 -2.21
CA GLN A 82 -11.40 -19.95 -1.37
C GLN A 82 -11.16 -19.49 0.08
N SER A 83 -10.01 -19.85 0.65
CA SER A 83 -9.62 -19.41 1.99
C SER A 83 -9.49 -17.90 2.06
N ILE A 84 -8.83 -17.27 1.09
CA ILE A 84 -8.65 -15.81 1.03
C ILE A 84 -10.01 -15.12 0.90
N ARG A 85 -10.91 -15.61 0.05
CA ARG A 85 -12.29 -15.08 -0.07
C ARG A 85 -13.06 -15.19 1.24
N ALA A 86 -12.94 -16.31 1.95
CA ALA A 86 -13.59 -16.50 3.25
C ALA A 86 -13.02 -15.55 4.31
N MET A 87 -11.70 -15.34 4.34
CA MET A 87 -11.04 -14.38 5.22
C MET A 87 -11.52 -12.95 4.93
N ILE A 88 -11.50 -12.52 3.66
CA ILE A 88 -11.98 -11.19 3.26
C ILE A 88 -13.44 -10.98 3.65
N LYS A 89 -14.31 -11.99 3.44
CA LYS A 89 -15.71 -11.92 3.86
C LYS A 89 -15.86 -11.73 5.38
N LYS A 90 -14.99 -12.35 6.18
CA LYS A 90 -14.98 -12.20 7.64
C LYS A 90 -14.46 -10.84 8.08
N ILE A 91 -13.39 -10.35 7.45
CA ILE A 91 -12.81 -9.02 7.71
C ILE A 91 -13.83 -7.93 7.36
N ASN A 92 -14.53 -8.08 6.23
CA ASN A 92 -15.50 -7.09 5.75
C ASN A 92 -16.89 -7.20 6.39
N HIS A 93 -17.08 -8.06 7.39
CA HIS A 93 -18.41 -8.35 7.93
C HIS A 93 -19.06 -7.11 8.58
N GLU A 94 -18.28 -6.35 9.34
CA GLU A 94 -18.75 -5.16 10.06
C GLU A 94 -18.48 -3.89 9.25
N ASP A 95 -17.23 -3.73 8.83
CA ASP A 95 -16.76 -2.58 8.08
C ASP A 95 -16.16 -3.03 6.74
N ASN A 96 -16.39 -2.29 5.67
CA ASN A 96 -15.84 -2.61 4.35
C ASN A 96 -14.33 -2.26 4.24
N ILE A 97 -13.52 -2.89 5.09
CA ILE A 97 -12.08 -2.62 5.29
C ILE A 97 -11.29 -2.94 4.02
N ILE A 98 -11.57 -4.06 3.36
CA ILE A 98 -10.94 -4.46 2.11
C ILE A 98 -11.87 -4.10 0.95
N LYS A 99 -11.46 -3.13 0.13
CA LYS A 99 -12.11 -2.78 -1.12
C LYS A 99 -11.78 -3.81 -2.19
N ILE A 100 -12.79 -4.21 -2.96
CA ILE A 100 -12.63 -5.04 -4.16
C ILE A 100 -13.01 -4.19 -5.36
N ASP A 101 -12.05 -3.89 -6.22
CA ASP A 101 -12.31 -3.26 -7.51
C ASP A 101 -12.75 -4.32 -8.52
N GLN A 102 -13.99 -4.18 -8.98
CA GLN A 102 -14.66 -5.11 -9.89
C GLN A 102 -14.84 -4.53 -11.30
N GLN A 103 -14.31 -3.34 -11.60
CA GLN A 103 -14.49 -2.68 -12.90
C GLN A 103 -13.91 -3.52 -14.05
N HIS A 104 -12.72 -4.08 -13.85
CA HIS A 104 -12.04 -4.92 -14.84
C HIS A 104 -11.45 -6.16 -14.17
N LYS A 105 -11.50 -7.30 -14.88
CA LYS A 105 -10.79 -8.51 -14.47
C LYS A 105 -9.30 -8.42 -14.87
N PRO A 106 -8.37 -8.97 -14.06
CA PRO A 106 -8.61 -9.57 -12.75
C PRO A 106 -8.95 -8.53 -11.68
N TYR A 107 -9.88 -8.86 -10.77
CA TYR A 107 -10.28 -7.97 -9.68
C TYR A 107 -9.09 -7.67 -8.76
N LYS A 108 -9.07 -6.43 -8.26
CA LYS A 108 -8.00 -5.91 -7.41
C LYS A 108 -8.50 -5.69 -5.99
N TYR A 109 -7.65 -6.01 -5.02
CA TYR A 109 -7.93 -5.95 -3.60
C TYR A 109 -7.00 -4.93 -2.94
N SER A 110 -7.57 -3.97 -2.22
CA SER A 110 -6.85 -2.92 -1.50
C SER A 110 -7.57 -2.59 -0.19
N ILE A 111 -6.89 -1.90 0.73
CA ILE A 111 -7.53 -1.36 1.93
C ILE A 111 -8.32 -0.11 1.56
N ASN A 112 -9.52 -0.01 2.11
CA ASN A 112 -10.34 1.18 2.03
C ASN A 112 -9.86 2.19 3.09
N LEU A 113 -8.91 3.06 2.72
CA LEU A 113 -8.31 4.03 3.64
C LEU A 113 -9.34 5.01 4.24
N ASP A 114 -10.42 5.32 3.52
CA ASP A 114 -11.50 6.18 4.02
C ASP A 114 -12.32 5.51 5.13
N VAL A 115 -12.52 4.19 5.04
CA VAL A 115 -13.19 3.42 6.09
C VAL A 115 -12.26 3.31 7.29
N VAL A 116 -11.01 2.91 7.08
CA VAL A 116 -10.04 2.71 8.17
C VAL A 116 -9.77 4.01 8.93
N SER A 117 -9.66 5.15 8.23
CA SER A 117 -9.46 6.45 8.86
C SER A 117 -10.63 6.87 9.76
N LYS A 118 -11.86 6.44 9.44
CA LYS A 118 -13.08 6.75 10.21
C LYS A 118 -13.39 5.79 11.36
N LEU A 119 -12.69 4.66 11.47
CA LEU A 119 -12.82 3.79 12.64
C LEU A 119 -12.50 4.62 13.90
N LYS A 120 -13.36 4.54 14.93
CA LYS A 120 -13.23 5.37 16.13
C LYS A 120 -11.91 5.08 16.84
N GLU A 121 -11.27 6.09 17.43
CA GLU A 121 -10.16 5.82 18.34
C GLU A 121 -10.77 5.48 19.71
N SER A 122 -10.82 4.19 20.03
CA SER A 122 -11.12 3.69 21.37
C SER A 122 -9.92 3.81 22.30
#